data_AF-A0A352SCR9-F1
#
_entry.id   AF-A0A352SCR9-F1
#
_cell.length_a   1.000
_cell.length_b   1.000
_cell.length_c   1.000
_cell.angle_alpha   90.00
_cell.angle_beta   90.00
_cell.angle_gamma   90.00
#
_symmetry.space_group_name_H-M   'P 1'
#
loop_
_entity.id
_entity.type
_entity.pdbx_description
1 polymer ?
#
loop_
_entity_poly.entity_id
_entity_poly.type
_entity_poly.pdbx_seq_one_letter_code
_entity_poly.pdbx_strand_id
1 'polypeptide(L)' 'IWGAGQDNHQNREIVRVAQNIGGRVLFSGVPTGVAVTRAQQHGGPWPASTDPKSTSVGYAALQRF' A
#
# COMPACT_ATOMS: atom_id res chain seq x y z
N ILE A 1 -9.77 2.38 3.72
CA ILE A 1 -10.01 1.32 4.73
C ILE A 1 -11.45 0.86 4.59
N TRP A 2 -11.77 -0.40 4.86
CA TRP A 2 -13.16 -0.84 4.84
C TRP A 2 -14.02 0.12 5.68
N GLY A 3 -15.07 0.70 5.09
CA GLY A 3 -15.88 1.75 5.72
C GLY A 3 -15.45 3.20 5.48
N ALA A 4 -14.32 3.49 4.84
CA ALA A 4 -13.90 4.85 4.45
C ALA A 4 -14.57 5.33 3.14
N GLY A 5 -15.90 5.18 3.05
CA GLY A 5 -16.68 5.47 1.84
C GLY A 5 -16.96 6.95 1.58
N GLN A 6 -16.54 7.83 2.50
CA GLN A 6 -16.75 9.28 2.40
C GLN A 6 -15.40 10.01 2.48
N ASP A 7 -15.23 11.07 1.70
CA ASP A 7 -14.06 11.93 1.79
C ASP A 7 -14.25 13.00 2.87
N ASN A 8 -13.94 12.65 4.11
CA ASN A 8 -14.02 13.54 5.27
C ASN A 8 -12.67 13.65 5.99
N HIS A 9 -12.55 14.62 6.90
CA HIS A 9 -11.29 14.90 7.61
C HIS A 9 -10.72 13.67 8.32
N GLN A 10 -11.56 12.94 9.04
CA GLN A 10 -11.17 11.75 9.79
C GLN A 10 -10.62 10.65 8.87
N ASN A 11 -11.28 10.39 7.74
CA ASN A 11 -10.83 9.40 6.77
C ASN A 11 -9.51 9.82 6.12
N ARG A 12 -9.30 11.11 5.82
CA ARG A 12 -8.03 11.62 5.31
C ARG A 12 -6.88 11.44 6.32
N GLU A 13 -7.14 11.69 7.60
CA GLU A 13 -6.16 11.46 8.67
C GLU A 13 -5.79 9.98 8.78
N ILE A 14 -6.79 9.09 8.79
CA ILE A 14 -6.57 7.65 8.84
C ILE A 14 -5.75 7.18 7.63
N VAL A 15 -6.08 7.65 6.43
CA VAL A 15 -5.32 7.30 5.21
C VAL A 15 -3.87 7.79 5.33
N ARG A 16 -3.65 9.02 5.79
CA ARG A 16 -2.30 9.58 5.98
C ARG A 16 -1.49 8.76 6.96
N VAL A 17 -2.07 8.36 8.09
CA VAL A 17 -1.40 7.49 9.08
C VAL A 17 -1.14 6.11 8.50
N ALA A 18 -2.09 5.52 7.79
CA ALA A 18 -1.94 4.20 7.16
C ALA A 18 -0.82 4.18 6.11
N GLN A 19 -0.67 5.25 5.32
CA GLN A 19 0.42 5.41 4.34
C GLN A 19 1.81 5.43 5.00
N ASN A 20 1.91 5.89 6.25
CA ASN A 20 3.18 5.92 6.97
C ASN A 20 3.65 4.54 7.44
N ILE A 21 2.75 3.55 7.50
CA ILE A 21 3.04 2.22 8.06
C ILE A 21 2.80 1.07 7.08
N GLY A 22 2.03 1.28 6.01
CA GLY A 22 1.71 0.25 5.02
C GLY A 22 2.17 0.64 3.61
N GLY A 23 2.65 -0.33 2.83
CA GLY A 23 3.00 -0.11 1.43
C GLY A 23 1.78 0.02 0.49
N ARG A 24 0.60 -0.44 0.92
CA ARG A 24 -0.64 -0.35 0.13
C ARG A 24 -1.84 -0.12 1.04
N VAL A 25 -2.64 0.89 0.70
CA VAL A 25 -3.90 1.20 1.41
C VAL A 25 -5.08 0.84 0.51
N LEU A 26 -6.01 0.06 1.03
CA LEU A 26 -7.23 -0.34 0.32
C LEU A 26 -8.46 0.36 0.89
N PHE A 27 -9.35 0.83 0.01
CA PHE A 27 -10.63 1.44 0.37
C PHE A 27 -11.81 0.46 0.32
N SER A 28 -11.62 -0.71 -0.28
CA SER A 28 -12.63 -1.76 -0.38
C SER A 28 -11.96 -3.13 -0.47
N GLY A 29 -12.71 -4.18 -0.11
CA GLY A 29 -12.20 -5.55 -0.07
C GLY A 29 -11.25 -5.82 1.11
N VAL A 30 -10.50 -6.92 1.02
CA VAL A 30 -9.56 -7.40 2.04
C VAL A 30 -8.13 -7.48 1.47
N PRO A 31 -7.07 -7.40 2.30
CA PRO A 31 -5.70 -7.18 1.82
C PRO A 31 -5.01 -8.39 1.18
N THR A 32 -5.64 -9.58 1.21
CA THR A 32 -5.04 -10.85 0.77
C THR A 32 -4.72 -10.87 -0.72
N GLY A 33 -5.54 -10.24 -1.56
CA GLY A 33 -5.30 -10.18 -3.01
C GLY A 33 -4.15 -9.22 -3.37
N VAL A 34 -3.17 -9.72 -4.13
CA VAL A 34 -2.00 -8.96 -4.62
C VAL A 34 -2.03 -8.94 -6.15
N ALA A 35 -2.44 -7.82 -6.73
CA ALA A 35 -2.54 -7.70 -8.19
C ALA A 35 -1.16 -7.49 -8.82
N VAL A 36 -0.82 -8.26 -9.86
CA VAL A 36 0.42 -8.10 -10.63
C VAL A 36 0.19 -7.04 -11.70
N THR A 37 0.50 -5.79 -11.38
CA THR A 37 0.24 -4.64 -12.27
C THR A 37 1.40 -3.63 -12.22
N ARG A 38 1.33 -2.58 -13.06
CA ARG A 38 2.31 -1.48 -13.03
C ARG A 38 2.25 -0.62 -11.77
N ALA A 39 1.07 -0.49 -11.16
CA ALA A 39 0.83 0.38 -10.01
C ALA A 39 1.02 -0.33 -8.66
N GLN A 40 1.39 -1.61 -8.67
CA GLN A 40 1.44 -2.40 -7.44
C GLN A 40 2.60 -1.96 -6.55
N GLN A 41 2.29 -1.79 -5.26
CA GLN A 41 3.27 -1.58 -4.19
C GLN A 41 3.14 -2.71 -3.16
N HIS A 42 3.83 -3.82 -3.42
CA HIS A 42 4.01 -4.90 -2.45
C HIS A 42 5.33 -4.71 -1.72
N GLY A 43 5.24 -4.36 -0.43
CA GLY A 43 6.35 -3.92 0.42
C GLY A 43 5.84 -2.94 1.47
N GLY A 44 6.71 -2.03 1.91
CA GLY A 44 6.38 -0.98 2.87
C GLY A 44 7.49 -0.78 3.91
N PRO A 45 7.27 0.11 4.91
CA PRO A 45 8.19 0.32 6.03
C PRO A 45 8.56 -0.99 6.74
N TRP A 46 9.75 -1.03 7.35
CA TRP A 46 10.18 -2.17 8.19
C TRP A 46 9.13 -2.47 9.28
N PRO A 47 8.74 -3.75 9.52
CA PRO A 47 9.32 -4.99 8.99
C PRO A 47 8.68 -5.56 7.72
N ALA A 48 7.78 -4.81 7.05
CA ALA A 48 7.14 -5.30 5.82
C ALA A 48 8.13 -5.46 4.65
N SER A 49 9.18 -4.65 4.60
CA SER A 49 10.32 -4.77 3.69
C SER A 49 11.60 -4.28 4.36
N THR A 50 12.75 -4.81 3.95
CA THR A 50 14.08 -4.27 4.29
C THR A 50 14.47 -3.10 3.40
N ASP A 51 13.84 -2.95 2.23
CA ASP A 51 13.96 -1.78 1.36
C ASP A 51 12.56 -1.21 1.07
N PRO A 52 12.12 -0.18 1.83
CA PRO A 52 10.77 0.37 1.74
C PRO A 52 10.53 1.23 0.49
N LYS A 53 11.58 1.62 -0.24
CA LYS A 53 11.46 2.43 -1.47
C LYS A 53 11.20 1.58 -2.72
N SER A 54 11.33 0.26 -2.61
CA SER A 54 11.14 -0.69 -3.71
C SER A 54 9.78 -1.40 -3.62
N THR A 55 9.47 -2.22 -4.63
CA THR A 55 8.41 -3.22 -4.55
C THR A 55 8.91 -4.59 -4.99
N SER A 56 8.39 -5.65 -4.37
CA SER A 56 8.70 -7.04 -4.75
C SER A 56 7.74 -7.64 -5.79
N VAL A 57 6.59 -7.02 -6.05
CA VAL A 57 5.59 -7.48 -7.04
C VAL A 57 5.16 -6.32 -7.92
N GLY A 58 5.03 -6.58 -9.23
CA GLY A 58 4.63 -5.59 -10.23
C GLY A 58 5.79 -5.16 -11.13
N TYR A 59 5.49 -4.32 -12.12
CA TYR A 59 6.47 -3.93 -13.14
C TYR A 59 7.73 -3.26 -12.55
N ALA A 60 7.54 -2.39 -11.54
CA ALA A 60 8.64 -1.68 -10.90
C ALA A 60 9.57 -2.60 -10.07
N ALA A 61 9.19 -3.86 -9.81
CA ALA A 61 10.02 -4.79 -9.06
C ALA A 61 11.33 -5.16 -9.78
N LEU A 62 11.39 -4.97 -11.10
CA LEU A 62 12.61 -5.17 -11.89
C LEU A 62 13.72 -4.18 -11.51
N GLN A 63 13.38 -2.98 -11.04
CA GLN A 63 14.34 -1.92 -10.69
C GLN A 63 15.23 -2.25 -9.49
N ARG A 64 15.01 -3.40 -8.83
CA ARG A 64 15.84 -3.88 -7.71
C ARG A 64 17.12 -4.60 -8.16
N PHE A 65 17.29 -4.81 -9.46
CA PHE A 65 18.41 -5.51 -10.09
C PHE A 65 19.01 -4.63 -11.18
#